data_AF-A0A8T4EDB0-F1
#
_entry.id   AF-A0A8T4EDB0-F1
#
_cell.length_a   1.000
_cell.length_b   1.000
_cell.length_c   1.000
_cell.angle_alpha   90.00
_cell.angle_beta   90.00
_cell.angle_gamma   90.00
#
_symmetry.space_group_name_H-M   'P 1'
#
loop_
_entity.id
_entity.type
_entity.pdbx_description
1 polymer ?
#
loop_
_entity_poly.entity_id
_entity_poly.type
_entity_poly.pdbx_seq_one_letter_code
_entity_poly.pdbx_strand_id
1 'polypeptide(L)'
;MEDIVIRYWSPHGRQEETKFQSSHSKIDLVMRAAQRVDLQNITNCTNLEVLDLSNNMLDEIDLSPLSMCSKLVELRLKNNHLTHLNLWPLVDSTSLKEIDISNNRIHGLDLTPIFLKSRVRMDASVVVSADYILRFLFASESLTSSFHLIRPDGAPWTAPPVIIWNTYVDLSKTLLWRIIYPRIESVLAMVSKDKWFGAQRGLLEGIGIGELAGYDGNPNNLLDNVDSSVSFEEARHMIFDNAVELLDEQIENNGPTLFLDIEHLKRTRASKLIPHIVERRKREIEEITIQMKGSKVFLHPLLLTYYGYSIMKATGSGLITDSNGFNIIKNAFRELDIEIITKKVVSVNRSYLGIASKSMYNHVVDFFEGRFD
;
A
#
# COMPACT_ATOMS: atom_id res chain seq x y z
N MET A 1 -41.07 -10.58 5.34
CA MET A 1 -39.92 -9.73 4.99
C MET A 1 -40.47 -8.32 4.91
N GLU A 2 -39.79 -7.35 5.52
CA GLU A 2 -40.24 -5.97 5.51
C GLU A 2 -39.89 -5.33 4.16
N ASP A 3 -40.81 -4.52 3.64
CA ASP A 3 -40.54 -3.72 2.46
C ASP A 3 -39.70 -2.50 2.87
N ILE A 4 -38.68 -2.21 2.08
CA ILE A 4 -37.95 -0.96 2.13
C ILE A 4 -38.40 -0.07 0.96
N VAL A 5 -38.34 1.24 1.16
CA VAL A 5 -38.66 2.22 0.12
C VAL A 5 -37.42 3.05 -0.15
N ILE A 6 -36.94 3.04 -1.39
CA ILE A 6 -35.88 3.94 -1.83
C ILE A 6 -36.52 5.09 -2.60
N ARG A 7 -36.20 6.32 -2.20
CA ARG A 7 -36.71 7.55 -2.82
C ARG A 7 -35.61 8.20 -3.65
N TYR A 8 -36.02 8.80 -4.76
CA TYR A 8 -35.13 9.52 -5.65
C TYR A 8 -35.84 10.72 -6.27
N TRP A 9 -35.06 11.73 -6.66
CA TRP A 9 -35.57 12.99 -7.18
C TRP A 9 -34.98 13.25 -8.56
N SER A 10 -35.83 13.58 -9.52
CA SER A 10 -35.40 14.05 -10.85
C SER A 10 -34.82 15.47 -10.81
N PRO A 11 -34.13 15.94 -11.86
CA PRO A 11 -33.61 17.32 -11.94
C PRO A 11 -34.68 18.42 -11.79
N HIS A 12 -35.94 18.09 -12.05
CA HIS A 12 -37.07 19.03 -11.92
C HIS A 12 -37.74 18.97 -10.53
N GLY A 13 -37.14 18.25 -9.57
CA GLY A 13 -37.64 18.12 -8.20
C GLY A 13 -38.76 17.10 -8.01
N ARG A 14 -39.23 16.42 -9.07
CA ARG A 14 -40.20 15.32 -8.93
C ARG A 14 -39.58 14.18 -8.13
N GLN A 15 -40.21 13.84 -7.02
CA GLN A 15 -39.89 12.67 -6.23
C GLN A 15 -40.57 11.42 -6.80
N GLU A 16 -39.81 10.35 -6.89
CA GLU A 16 -40.28 9.01 -7.20
C GLU A 16 -39.76 8.04 -6.13
N GLU A 17 -40.39 6.87 -6.05
CA GLU A 17 -40.01 5.86 -5.08
C GLU A 17 -40.14 4.46 -5.68
N THR A 18 -39.34 3.53 -5.17
CA THR A 18 -39.42 2.13 -5.55
C THR A 18 -39.32 1.27 -4.30
N LYS A 19 -40.23 0.32 -4.19
CA LYS A 19 -40.28 -0.63 -3.07
C LYS A 19 -39.43 -1.84 -3.39
N PHE A 20 -38.62 -2.27 -2.43
CA PHE A 20 -37.82 -3.49 -2.50
C PHE A 20 -38.09 -4.30 -1.22
N GLN A 21 -37.87 -5.62 -1.27
CA GLN A 21 -37.88 -6.43 -0.06
C GLN A 21 -36.53 -6.32 0.64
N SER A 22 -36.52 -6.27 1.97
CA SER A 22 -35.28 -6.25 2.76
C SER A 22 -34.38 -7.48 2.54
N SER A 23 -34.93 -8.56 1.99
CA SER A 23 -34.21 -9.79 1.65
C SER A 23 -33.48 -9.75 0.30
N HIS A 24 -33.72 -8.74 -0.55
CA HIS A 24 -33.11 -8.68 -1.88
C HIS A 24 -31.57 -8.62 -1.79
N SER A 25 -30.92 -9.47 -2.59
CA SER A 25 -29.47 -9.42 -2.80
C SER A 25 -29.05 -8.46 -3.90
N LYS A 26 -29.98 -8.04 -4.76
CA LYS A 26 -29.73 -7.04 -5.81
C LYS A 26 -30.80 -5.95 -5.77
N ILE A 27 -30.34 -4.69 -5.75
CA ILE A 27 -31.18 -3.51 -5.94
C ILE A 27 -30.75 -2.84 -7.24
N ASP A 28 -31.70 -2.70 -8.16
CA ASP A 28 -31.50 -2.16 -9.50
C ASP A 28 -32.34 -0.88 -9.68
N LEU A 29 -31.64 0.24 -9.73
CA LEU A 29 -32.18 1.59 -9.90
C LEU A 29 -31.60 2.24 -11.16
N VAL A 30 -31.32 1.44 -12.19
CA VAL A 30 -30.77 1.91 -13.47
C VAL A 30 -31.82 2.72 -14.25
N MET A 31 -31.36 3.77 -14.94
CA MET A 31 -32.19 4.58 -15.86
C MET A 31 -33.45 5.17 -15.21
N ARG A 32 -33.33 5.69 -13.99
CA ARG A 32 -34.42 6.34 -13.24
C ARG A 32 -34.48 7.85 -13.39
N ALA A 33 -33.59 8.41 -14.21
CA ALA A 33 -33.44 9.87 -14.36
C ALA A 33 -33.28 10.58 -13.00
N ALA A 34 -32.66 9.91 -12.02
CA ALA A 34 -32.46 10.43 -10.67
C ALA A 34 -31.27 11.39 -10.63
N GLN A 35 -31.48 12.60 -10.10
CA GLN A 35 -30.43 13.55 -9.72
C GLN A 35 -29.94 13.32 -8.28
N ARG A 36 -30.84 12.86 -7.41
CA ARG A 36 -30.55 12.51 -6.01
C ARG A 36 -31.24 11.21 -5.63
N VAL A 37 -30.61 10.45 -4.74
CA VAL A 37 -31.16 9.21 -4.18
C VAL A 37 -30.95 9.18 -2.67
N ASP A 38 -31.98 8.78 -1.93
CA ASP A 38 -31.90 8.56 -0.49
C ASP A 38 -31.72 7.06 -0.22
N LEU A 39 -30.51 6.71 0.20
CA LEU A 39 -30.12 5.33 0.51
C LEU A 39 -30.34 4.95 1.98
N GLN A 40 -30.90 5.82 2.83
CA GLN A 40 -30.99 5.54 4.26
C GLN A 40 -31.70 4.21 4.58
N ASN A 41 -32.76 3.88 3.85
CA ASN A 41 -33.50 2.63 4.06
C ASN A 41 -32.76 1.37 3.56
N ILE A 42 -31.64 1.52 2.85
CA ILE A 42 -30.84 0.40 2.36
C ILE A 42 -30.13 -0.32 3.51
N THR A 43 -29.96 0.31 4.67
CA THR A 43 -29.38 -0.31 5.87
C THR A 43 -30.15 -1.54 6.33
N ASN A 44 -31.44 -1.64 5.96
CA ASN A 44 -32.28 -2.79 6.27
C ASN A 44 -32.05 -3.98 5.32
N CYS A 45 -31.35 -3.78 4.20
CA CYS A 45 -30.99 -4.82 3.23
C CYS A 45 -29.66 -5.48 3.59
N THR A 46 -29.63 -6.24 4.68
CA THR A 46 -28.40 -6.90 5.17
C THR A 46 -27.89 -8.03 4.26
N ASN A 47 -28.70 -8.48 3.29
CA ASN A 47 -28.32 -9.43 2.26
C ASN A 47 -27.89 -8.80 0.94
N LEU A 48 -27.81 -7.48 0.85
CA LEU A 48 -27.46 -6.79 -0.38
C LEU A 48 -26.04 -7.15 -0.83
N GLU A 49 -25.93 -7.67 -2.04
CA GLU A 49 -24.68 -8.01 -2.73
C GLU A 49 -24.39 -7.05 -3.89
N VAL A 50 -25.43 -6.53 -4.55
CA VAL A 50 -25.28 -5.66 -5.73
C VAL A 50 -26.19 -4.45 -5.64
N LEU A 51 -25.61 -3.25 -5.72
CA LEU A 51 -26.34 -2.00 -5.91
C LEU A 51 -25.99 -1.39 -7.27
N ASP A 52 -26.98 -1.29 -8.15
CA ASP A 52 -26.82 -0.67 -9.47
C ASP A 52 -27.62 0.64 -9.57
N LEU A 53 -26.89 1.75 -9.63
CA LEU A 53 -27.38 3.12 -9.80
C LEU A 53 -26.92 3.72 -11.15
N SER A 54 -26.51 2.87 -12.09
CA SER A 54 -25.95 3.32 -13.36
C SER A 54 -26.97 4.05 -14.25
N ASN A 55 -26.48 4.90 -15.15
CA ASN A 55 -27.30 5.62 -16.12
C ASN A 55 -28.38 6.49 -15.46
N ASN A 56 -28.00 7.23 -14.42
CA ASN A 56 -28.81 8.26 -13.81
C ASN A 56 -28.15 9.63 -14.07
N MET A 57 -28.57 10.66 -13.33
CA MET A 57 -28.03 12.02 -13.40
C MET A 57 -27.50 12.45 -12.02
N LEU A 58 -26.98 11.51 -11.23
CA LEU A 58 -26.56 11.79 -9.85
C LEU A 58 -25.40 12.78 -9.86
N ASP A 59 -25.60 13.94 -9.22
CA ASP A 59 -24.54 14.95 -9.03
C ASP A 59 -23.73 14.69 -7.76
N GLU A 60 -24.35 14.05 -6.76
CA GLU A 60 -23.79 13.66 -5.47
C GLU A 60 -24.42 12.34 -4.99
N ILE A 61 -23.72 11.64 -4.10
CA ILE A 61 -24.25 10.45 -3.43
C ILE A 61 -23.59 10.28 -2.05
N ASP A 62 -24.42 9.99 -1.04
CA ASP A 62 -23.94 9.58 0.27
C ASP A 62 -23.88 8.05 0.36
N LEU A 63 -22.66 7.52 0.55
CA LEU A 63 -22.42 6.09 0.69
C LEU A 63 -22.46 5.61 2.15
N SER A 64 -22.65 6.51 3.13
CA SER A 64 -22.72 6.17 4.57
C SER A 64 -23.66 5.01 4.89
N PRO A 65 -24.87 4.92 4.29
CA PRO A 65 -25.77 3.79 4.53
C PRO A 65 -25.21 2.42 4.10
N LEU A 66 -24.29 2.38 3.14
CA LEU A 66 -23.70 1.13 2.63
C LEU A 66 -22.70 0.50 3.60
N SER A 67 -22.25 1.23 4.62
CA SER A 67 -21.40 0.68 5.70
C SER A 67 -22.09 -0.47 6.45
N MET A 68 -23.44 -0.46 6.50
CA MET A 68 -24.25 -1.51 7.11
C MET A 68 -24.48 -2.73 6.20
N CYS A 69 -24.13 -2.63 4.91
CA CYS A 69 -24.29 -3.69 3.92
C CYS A 69 -23.02 -4.56 3.83
N SER A 70 -22.75 -5.35 4.87
CA SER A 70 -21.51 -6.16 4.98
C SER A 70 -21.30 -7.21 3.88
N LYS A 71 -22.37 -7.57 3.16
CA LYS A 71 -22.35 -8.49 2.01
C LYS A 71 -22.21 -7.81 0.65
N LEU A 72 -22.14 -6.48 0.60
CA LEU A 72 -22.05 -5.75 -0.66
C LEU A 72 -20.77 -6.18 -1.41
N VAL A 73 -20.94 -6.72 -2.61
CA VAL A 73 -19.88 -7.20 -3.50
C VAL A 73 -19.61 -6.21 -4.62
N GLU A 74 -20.66 -5.58 -5.13
CA GLU A 74 -20.58 -4.74 -6.32
C GLU A 74 -21.40 -3.45 -6.18
N LEU A 75 -20.75 -2.31 -6.46
CA LEU A 75 -21.36 -0.99 -6.50
C LEU A 75 -21.18 -0.36 -7.90
N ARG A 76 -22.28 -0.11 -8.59
CA ARG A 76 -22.25 0.51 -9.93
C ARG A 76 -22.85 1.90 -9.91
N LEU A 77 -22.02 2.87 -10.26
CA LEU A 77 -22.33 4.30 -10.36
C LEU A 77 -22.01 4.84 -11.76
N LYS A 78 -21.83 3.94 -12.74
CA LYS A 78 -21.46 4.28 -14.12
C LYS A 78 -22.47 5.24 -14.75
N ASN A 79 -21.97 6.16 -15.58
CA ASN A 79 -22.82 7.07 -16.37
C ASN A 79 -23.75 7.89 -15.48
N ASN A 80 -23.13 8.73 -14.65
CA ASN A 80 -23.77 9.71 -13.78
C ASN A 80 -23.06 11.08 -13.95
N HIS A 81 -23.30 12.04 -13.06
CA HIS A 81 -22.73 13.38 -13.11
C HIS A 81 -21.88 13.69 -11.86
N LEU A 82 -21.42 12.66 -11.15
CA LEU A 82 -20.68 12.79 -9.91
C LEU A 82 -19.40 13.59 -10.17
N THR A 83 -19.20 14.65 -9.40
CA THR A 83 -17.97 15.47 -9.43
C THR A 83 -16.98 15.08 -8.36
N HIS A 84 -17.49 14.51 -7.26
CA HIS A 84 -16.74 14.06 -6.10
C HIS A 84 -17.38 12.75 -5.58
N LEU A 85 -16.58 11.90 -4.96
CA LEU A 85 -17.06 10.67 -4.33
C LEU A 85 -16.25 10.37 -3.08
N ASN A 86 -16.92 10.25 -1.93
CA ASN A 86 -16.28 9.83 -0.69
C ASN A 86 -16.42 8.30 -0.52
N LEU A 87 -15.29 7.60 -0.56
CA LEU A 87 -15.22 6.14 -0.42
C LEU A 87 -15.00 5.67 1.04
N TRP A 88 -14.73 6.57 1.98
CA TRP A 88 -14.48 6.21 3.39
C TRP A 88 -15.61 5.43 4.07
N PRO A 89 -16.90 5.68 3.79
CA PRO A 89 -17.98 4.83 4.27
C PRO A 89 -17.84 3.34 3.95
N LEU A 90 -17.05 3.00 2.91
CA LEU A 90 -16.85 1.64 2.45
C LEU A 90 -15.61 0.98 3.05
N VAL A 91 -14.87 1.63 3.96
CA VAL A 91 -13.58 1.11 4.48
C VAL A 91 -13.71 -0.26 5.15
N ASP A 92 -14.83 -0.51 5.83
CA ASP A 92 -15.10 -1.78 6.51
C ASP A 92 -15.91 -2.77 5.65
N SER A 93 -16.29 -2.40 4.42
CA SER A 93 -16.98 -3.29 3.47
C SER A 93 -16.02 -4.36 2.95
N THR A 94 -15.79 -5.42 3.72
CA THR A 94 -14.82 -6.48 3.41
C THR A 94 -15.21 -7.35 2.22
N SER A 95 -16.51 -7.42 1.90
CA SER A 95 -17.03 -8.18 0.76
C SER A 95 -16.93 -7.43 -0.57
N LEU A 96 -16.66 -6.11 -0.56
CA LEU A 96 -16.73 -5.26 -1.75
C LEU A 96 -15.56 -5.54 -2.68
N LYS A 97 -15.86 -6.09 -3.85
CA LYS A 97 -14.87 -6.51 -4.85
C LYS A 97 -14.83 -5.60 -6.06
N GLU A 98 -15.93 -4.96 -6.42
CA GLU A 98 -16.03 -4.20 -7.66
C GLU A 98 -16.77 -2.88 -7.46
N ILE A 99 -16.17 -1.81 -7.98
CA ILE A 99 -16.79 -0.49 -8.06
C ILE A 99 -16.63 0.04 -9.48
N ASP A 100 -17.74 0.41 -10.13
CA ASP A 100 -17.71 1.09 -11.43
C ASP A 100 -18.20 2.53 -11.29
N ILE A 101 -17.28 3.48 -11.48
CA ILE A 101 -17.54 4.93 -11.49
C ILE A 101 -17.26 5.54 -12.87
N SER A 102 -17.09 4.73 -13.91
CA SER A 102 -16.78 5.23 -15.25
C SER A 102 -17.90 6.11 -15.83
N ASN A 103 -17.55 7.00 -16.74
CA ASN A 103 -18.44 8.00 -17.33
C ASN A 103 -19.08 8.90 -16.26
N ASN A 104 -18.26 9.51 -15.42
CA ASN A 104 -18.66 10.54 -14.46
C ASN A 104 -17.90 11.84 -14.72
N ARG A 105 -17.93 12.79 -13.78
CA ARG A 105 -17.19 14.06 -13.84
C ARG A 105 -16.21 14.17 -12.67
N ILE A 106 -15.76 13.03 -12.15
CA ILE A 106 -14.85 12.96 -11.01
C ILE A 106 -13.46 13.42 -11.46
N HIS A 107 -12.92 14.43 -10.78
CA HIS A 107 -11.58 14.93 -11.07
C HIS A 107 -10.50 14.28 -10.18
N GLY A 108 -10.84 14.05 -8.91
CA GLY A 108 -9.94 13.49 -7.90
C GLY A 108 -10.61 12.37 -7.12
N LEU A 109 -9.86 11.32 -6.79
CA LEU A 109 -10.37 10.18 -6.01
C LEU A 109 -9.33 9.65 -5.02
N ASP A 110 -9.68 9.66 -3.73
CA ASP A 110 -8.92 8.98 -2.68
C ASP A 110 -9.29 7.48 -2.66
N LEU A 111 -8.36 6.64 -3.12
CA LEU A 111 -8.54 5.19 -3.21
C LEU A 111 -8.20 4.46 -1.91
N THR A 112 -7.59 5.13 -0.93
CA THR A 112 -7.14 4.53 0.34
C THR A 112 -8.12 3.52 0.97
N PRO A 113 -9.42 3.85 1.17
CA PRO A 113 -10.35 2.97 1.89
C PRO A 113 -10.71 1.65 1.15
N ILE A 114 -10.42 1.56 -0.15
CA ILE A 114 -10.75 0.37 -0.96
C ILE A 114 -9.54 -0.22 -1.71
N PHE A 115 -8.37 0.42 -1.58
CA PHE A 115 -7.18 0.17 -2.38
C PHE A 115 -6.76 -1.31 -2.39
N LEU A 116 -6.86 -1.97 -1.24
CA LEU A 116 -6.39 -3.33 -1.02
C LEU A 116 -7.41 -4.42 -1.39
N LYS A 117 -8.68 -4.06 -1.62
CA LYS A 117 -9.78 -5.05 -1.65
C LYS A 117 -10.69 -4.97 -2.87
N SER A 118 -10.76 -3.83 -3.55
CA SER A 118 -11.70 -3.63 -4.63
C SER A 118 -11.00 -3.34 -5.95
N ARG A 119 -11.56 -3.90 -7.03
CA ARG A 119 -11.30 -3.47 -8.40
C ARG A 119 -12.13 -2.23 -8.67
N VAL A 120 -11.52 -1.21 -9.26
CA VAL A 120 -12.19 0.05 -9.58
C VAL A 120 -12.13 0.28 -11.08
N ARG A 121 -13.28 0.50 -11.70
CA ARG A 121 -13.40 0.94 -13.07
C ARG A 121 -13.71 2.44 -13.09
N MET A 122 -12.87 3.23 -13.74
CA MET A 122 -12.98 4.69 -13.74
C MET A 122 -12.47 5.31 -15.05
N ASP A 123 -12.78 6.58 -15.27
CA ASP A 123 -12.29 7.30 -16.45
C ASP A 123 -10.78 7.55 -16.33
N ALA A 124 -10.05 7.43 -17.44
CA ALA A 124 -8.60 7.59 -17.48
C ALA A 124 -8.13 9.02 -17.12
N SER A 125 -9.04 10.00 -17.08
CA SER A 125 -8.76 11.37 -16.65
C SER A 125 -8.86 11.58 -15.14
N VAL A 126 -9.33 10.60 -14.37
CA VAL A 126 -9.44 10.72 -12.90
C VAL A 126 -8.03 10.75 -12.31
N VAL A 127 -7.72 11.82 -11.56
CA VAL A 127 -6.50 11.88 -10.75
C VAL A 127 -6.74 11.07 -9.48
N VAL A 128 -5.95 10.02 -9.27
CA VAL A 128 -6.10 9.15 -8.10
C VAL A 128 -5.02 9.44 -7.07
N SER A 129 -5.39 9.33 -5.80
CA SER A 129 -4.46 9.43 -4.68
C SER A 129 -4.66 8.31 -3.68
N ALA A 130 -3.61 7.97 -2.94
CA ALA A 130 -3.67 7.00 -1.85
C ALA A 130 -2.65 7.36 -0.76
N ASP A 131 -2.91 6.92 0.47
CA ASP A 131 -1.98 7.15 1.58
C ASP A 131 -0.64 6.44 1.34
N TYR A 132 0.46 7.12 1.71
CA TYR A 132 1.82 6.66 1.40
C TYR A 132 2.17 5.29 2.00
N ILE A 133 1.47 4.85 3.05
CA ILE A 133 1.61 3.50 3.61
C ILE A 133 1.35 2.38 2.58
N LEU A 134 0.56 2.67 1.54
CA LEU A 134 0.22 1.74 0.46
C LEU A 134 1.27 1.69 -0.66
N ARG A 135 2.24 2.62 -0.66
CA ARG A 135 3.20 2.87 -1.76
C ARG A 135 3.95 1.63 -2.22
N PHE A 136 4.35 0.80 -1.26
CA PHE A 136 5.21 -0.36 -1.49
C PHE A 136 4.46 -1.70 -1.37
N LEU A 137 3.14 -1.70 -1.57
CA LEU A 137 2.34 -2.92 -1.43
C LEU A 137 1.99 -3.60 -2.76
N PHE A 138 2.20 -2.90 -3.88
CA PHE A 138 1.84 -3.39 -5.21
C PHE A 138 2.88 -3.03 -6.26
N ALA A 139 3.22 -4.03 -7.06
CA ALA A 139 3.91 -3.81 -8.32
C ALA A 139 2.99 -3.15 -9.36
N SER A 140 3.58 -2.43 -10.31
CA SER A 140 2.87 -1.75 -11.41
C SER A 140 1.90 -2.65 -12.18
N GLU A 141 2.26 -3.92 -12.38
CA GLU A 141 1.40 -4.91 -13.05
C GLU A 141 0.11 -5.19 -12.25
N SER A 142 0.22 -5.25 -10.92
CA SER A 142 -0.92 -5.49 -10.03
C SER A 142 -1.89 -4.31 -10.03
N LEU A 143 -1.39 -3.07 -10.18
CA LEU A 143 -2.23 -1.88 -10.28
C LEU A 143 -3.15 -1.94 -11.51
N THR A 144 -2.64 -2.42 -12.65
CA THR A 144 -3.43 -2.55 -13.89
C THR A 144 -4.58 -3.57 -13.74
N SER A 145 -4.41 -4.58 -12.89
CA SER A 145 -5.43 -5.59 -12.62
C SER A 145 -6.52 -5.11 -11.64
N SER A 146 -6.17 -4.17 -10.76
CA SER A 146 -7.10 -3.61 -9.77
C SER A 146 -7.81 -2.37 -10.31
N PHE A 147 -7.12 -1.52 -11.06
CA PHE A 147 -7.63 -0.22 -11.51
C PHE A 147 -7.77 -0.20 -13.03
N HIS A 148 -9.01 -0.35 -13.49
CA HIS A 148 -9.36 -0.39 -14.91
C HIS A 148 -9.73 1.00 -15.40
N LEU A 149 -8.85 1.59 -16.19
CA LEU A 149 -9.04 2.92 -16.75
C LEU A 149 -9.78 2.87 -18.08
N ILE A 150 -10.73 3.79 -18.27
CA ILE A 150 -11.58 3.88 -19.46
C ILE A 150 -11.31 5.18 -20.21
N ARG A 151 -11.09 5.08 -21.52
CA ARG A 151 -10.90 6.22 -22.40
C ARG A 151 -12.22 6.94 -22.68
N PRO A 152 -12.19 8.21 -23.14
CA PRO A 152 -13.38 8.94 -23.57
C PRO A 152 -14.20 8.26 -24.68
N ASP A 153 -13.58 7.40 -25.49
CA ASP A 153 -14.27 6.62 -26.54
C ASP A 153 -14.81 5.26 -26.03
N GLY A 154 -14.70 4.99 -24.73
CA GLY A 154 -15.17 3.78 -24.06
C GLY A 154 -14.22 2.58 -24.13
N ALA A 155 -13.09 2.69 -24.83
CA ALA A 155 -12.08 1.63 -24.90
C ALA A 155 -11.28 1.52 -23.58
N PRO A 156 -10.82 0.32 -23.18
CA PRO A 156 -9.95 0.18 -22.03
C PRO A 156 -8.60 0.85 -22.29
N TRP A 157 -8.06 1.52 -21.27
CA TRP A 157 -6.71 2.03 -21.23
C TRP A 157 -5.80 1.01 -20.54
N THR A 158 -4.67 0.70 -21.17
CA THR A 158 -3.82 -0.43 -20.76
C THR A 158 -2.70 -0.04 -19.80
N ALA A 159 -2.46 1.25 -19.58
CA ALA A 159 -1.47 1.70 -18.61
C ALA A 159 -2.08 1.76 -17.20
N PRO A 160 -1.29 1.49 -16.14
CA PRO A 160 -1.75 1.68 -14.78
C PRO A 160 -2.08 3.16 -14.51
N PRO A 161 -2.95 3.46 -13.54
CA PRO A 161 -3.11 4.83 -13.06
C PRO A 161 -1.83 5.34 -12.42
N VAL A 162 -1.50 6.60 -12.66
CA VAL A 162 -0.49 7.31 -11.87
C VAL A 162 -1.11 7.68 -10.54
N ILE A 163 -0.53 7.21 -9.44
CA ILE A 163 -1.06 7.44 -8.09
C ILE A 163 -0.28 8.56 -7.41
N ILE A 164 -1.02 9.55 -6.91
CA ILE A 164 -0.47 10.55 -5.99
C ILE A 164 -0.40 9.94 -4.60
N TRP A 165 0.82 9.67 -4.12
CA TRP A 165 1.06 9.10 -2.81
C TRP A 165 1.14 10.20 -1.75
N ASN A 166 0.11 10.30 -0.92
CA ASN A 166 -0.01 11.36 0.09
C ASN A 166 0.78 10.99 1.35
N THR A 167 1.84 11.75 1.64
CA THR A 167 2.56 11.62 2.91
C THR A 167 1.70 12.15 4.06
N TYR A 168 1.87 11.60 5.25
CA TYR A 168 1.17 12.09 6.44
C TYR A 168 1.69 13.45 6.90
N VAL A 169 2.94 13.80 6.55
CA VAL A 169 3.49 15.16 6.71
C VAL A 169 2.75 16.17 5.83
N ASP A 170 2.35 15.80 4.61
CA ASP A 170 1.57 16.68 3.74
C ASP A 170 0.11 16.73 4.16
N LEU A 171 -0.49 15.58 4.50
CA LEU A 171 -1.87 15.53 4.99
C LEU A 171 -2.04 16.34 6.27
N SER A 172 -1.08 16.32 7.20
CA SER A 172 -1.15 17.05 8.48
C SER A 172 -1.20 18.57 8.32
N LYS A 173 -0.84 19.11 7.14
CA LYS A 173 -1.03 20.54 6.82
C LYS A 173 -2.50 20.93 6.70
N THR A 174 -3.39 19.96 6.45
CA THR A 174 -4.83 20.19 6.20
C THR A 174 -5.75 19.36 7.10
N LEU A 175 -5.27 18.23 7.61
CA LEU A 175 -6.04 17.29 8.42
C LEU A 175 -5.43 17.17 9.82
N LEU A 176 -6.31 17.03 10.81
CA LEU A 176 -5.89 16.72 12.19
C LEU A 176 -5.49 15.24 12.31
N TRP A 177 -4.60 14.93 13.26
CA TRP A 177 -4.17 13.55 13.54
C TRP A 177 -5.34 12.60 13.83
N ARG A 178 -6.36 13.05 14.56
CA ARG A 178 -7.60 12.28 14.79
C ARG A 178 -8.32 11.81 13.51
N ILE A 179 -8.04 12.43 12.36
CA ILE A 179 -8.54 12.02 11.05
C ILE A 179 -7.51 11.14 10.34
N ILE A 180 -6.21 11.40 10.49
CA ILE A 180 -5.14 10.63 9.86
C ILE A 180 -4.98 9.25 10.50
N TYR A 181 -4.99 9.17 11.83
CA TYR A 181 -4.73 7.95 12.59
C TYR A 181 -5.68 6.79 12.22
N PRO A 182 -7.02 7.00 12.15
CA PRO A 182 -7.92 5.93 11.72
C PRO A 182 -7.64 5.44 10.29
N ARG A 183 -7.14 6.31 9.39
CA ARG A 183 -6.78 5.91 8.02
C ARG A 183 -5.63 4.90 8.05
N ILE A 184 -4.61 5.17 8.87
CA ILE A 184 -3.47 4.28 9.08
C ILE A 184 -3.95 2.94 9.65
N GLU A 185 -4.75 2.98 10.72
CA GLU A 185 -5.28 1.77 11.36
C GLU A 185 -6.10 0.91 10.39
N SER A 186 -7.01 1.53 9.63
CA SER A 186 -7.82 0.83 8.63
C SER A 186 -6.95 0.14 7.58
N VAL A 187 -5.90 0.81 7.08
CA VAL A 187 -5.00 0.19 6.12
C VAL A 187 -4.23 -0.98 6.75
N LEU A 188 -3.67 -0.80 7.95
CA LEU A 188 -2.93 -1.86 8.63
C LEU A 188 -3.79 -3.08 8.94
N ALA A 189 -5.06 -2.89 9.28
CA ALA A 189 -6.02 -3.98 9.50
C ALA A 189 -6.27 -4.82 8.23
N MET A 190 -6.06 -4.25 7.03
CA MET A 190 -6.24 -4.93 5.75
C MET A 190 -4.94 -5.54 5.19
N VAL A 191 -3.77 -5.19 5.73
CA VAL A 191 -2.48 -5.65 5.19
C VAL A 191 -2.13 -7.05 5.70
N SER A 192 -1.90 -7.97 4.76
CA SER A 192 -1.44 -9.33 5.07
C SER A 192 0.04 -9.38 5.50
N LYS A 193 0.40 -10.39 6.29
CA LYS A 193 1.74 -10.54 6.89
C LYS A 193 2.89 -10.58 5.87
N ASP A 194 2.65 -11.09 4.67
CA ASP A 194 3.65 -11.10 3.59
C ASP A 194 3.95 -9.70 3.02
N LYS A 195 3.16 -8.69 3.37
CA LYS A 195 3.31 -7.29 2.94
C LYS A 195 3.65 -6.31 4.06
N TRP A 196 3.80 -6.78 5.30
CA TRP A 196 4.10 -5.94 6.46
C TRP A 196 5.29 -5.02 6.26
N PHE A 197 6.40 -5.51 5.68
CA PHE A 197 7.59 -4.71 5.46
C PHE A 197 7.32 -3.50 4.54
N GLY A 198 6.59 -3.72 3.44
CA GLY A 198 6.21 -2.63 2.53
C GLY A 198 5.32 -1.59 3.22
N ALA A 199 4.39 -2.04 4.07
CA ALA A 199 3.48 -1.16 4.81
C ALA A 199 4.24 -0.35 5.87
N GLN A 200 5.05 -0.98 6.72
CA GLN A 200 5.82 -0.25 7.73
C GLN A 200 6.80 0.74 7.11
N ARG A 201 7.43 0.38 5.99
CA ARG A 201 8.32 1.29 5.27
C ARG A 201 7.55 2.49 4.71
N GLY A 202 6.39 2.26 4.10
CA GLY A 202 5.50 3.33 3.67
C GLY A 202 5.00 4.20 4.83
N LEU A 203 4.74 3.62 6.01
CA LEU A 203 4.36 4.36 7.20
C LEU A 203 5.49 5.27 7.70
N LEU A 204 6.70 4.73 7.86
CA LEU A 204 7.87 5.46 8.36
C LEU A 204 8.33 6.55 7.39
N GLU A 205 8.39 6.26 6.09
CA GLU A 205 8.66 7.29 5.07
C GLU A 205 7.52 8.33 5.01
N GLY A 206 6.26 7.89 5.05
CA GLY A 206 5.08 8.75 4.96
C GLY A 206 4.91 9.70 6.14
N ILE A 207 5.31 9.29 7.36
CA ILE A 207 5.30 10.17 8.54
C ILE A 207 6.58 11.03 8.65
N GLY A 208 7.53 10.87 7.73
CA GLY A 208 8.73 11.69 7.62
C GLY A 208 9.86 11.29 8.57
N ILE A 209 10.00 9.99 8.86
CA ILE A 209 11.09 9.41 9.65
C ILE A 209 11.75 8.23 8.89
N GLY A 210 11.85 8.38 7.57
CA GLY A 210 12.31 7.34 6.64
C GLY A 210 13.72 6.82 6.92
N GLU A 211 14.53 7.55 7.70
CA GLU A 211 15.84 7.07 8.16
C GLU A 211 15.79 5.80 9.02
N LEU A 212 14.61 5.50 9.59
CA LEU A 212 14.33 4.28 10.38
C LEU A 212 13.61 3.19 9.55
N ALA A 213 13.43 3.37 8.24
CA ALA A 213 12.62 2.48 7.39
C ALA A 213 13.21 1.07 7.12
N GLY A 214 14.20 0.66 7.91
CA GLY A 214 14.80 -0.69 7.91
C GLY A 214 14.25 -1.63 8.99
N TYR A 215 13.28 -1.21 9.81
CA TYR A 215 12.60 -2.11 10.74
C TYR A 215 11.94 -3.26 9.93
N ASP A 216 11.90 -4.46 10.48
CA ASP A 216 11.34 -5.66 9.84
C ASP A 216 10.50 -6.45 10.85
N GLY A 217 9.22 -6.11 10.95
CA GLY A 217 8.35 -6.66 11.98
C GLY A 217 6.86 -6.38 11.75
N ASN A 218 6.09 -6.37 12.83
CA ASN A 218 4.67 -6.04 12.75
C ASN A 218 4.51 -4.51 12.71
N PRO A 219 3.93 -3.91 11.66
CA PRO A 219 3.75 -2.46 11.58
C PRO A 219 2.90 -1.89 12.72
N ASN A 220 2.00 -2.68 13.33
CA ASN A 220 1.18 -2.19 14.44
C ASN A 220 2.00 -1.84 15.68
N ASN A 221 3.14 -2.52 15.89
CA ASN A 221 4.03 -2.24 17.03
C ASN A 221 4.62 -0.82 16.95
N LEU A 222 4.71 -0.23 15.74
CA LEU A 222 5.14 1.16 15.57
C LEU A 222 4.14 2.16 16.17
N LEU A 223 2.87 1.76 16.28
CA LEU A 223 1.77 2.56 16.81
C LEU A 223 1.48 2.26 18.29
N ASP A 224 2.31 1.47 18.96
CA ASP A 224 2.10 1.13 20.37
C ASP A 224 1.99 2.41 21.22
N ASN A 225 0.92 2.49 22.01
CA ASN A 225 0.53 3.63 22.84
C ASN A 225 0.19 4.92 22.10
N VAL A 226 0.11 4.92 20.76
CA VAL A 226 -0.33 6.07 19.97
C VAL A 226 -1.85 6.02 19.84
N ASP A 227 -2.54 7.13 20.09
CA ASP A 227 -4.00 7.21 19.92
C ASP A 227 -4.42 8.44 19.11
N SER A 228 -5.72 8.59 18.87
CA SER A 228 -6.28 9.69 18.07
C SER A 228 -6.34 11.04 18.79
N SER A 229 -6.07 11.10 20.09
CA SER A 229 -6.20 12.30 20.93
C SER A 229 -4.98 13.23 20.85
N VAL A 230 -3.80 12.70 20.53
CA VAL A 230 -2.56 13.46 20.42
C VAL A 230 -2.48 14.27 19.12
N SER A 231 -1.53 15.21 19.06
CA SER A 231 -1.20 15.92 17.82
C SER A 231 -0.36 15.07 16.86
N PHE A 232 -0.26 15.50 15.60
CA PHE A 232 0.56 14.81 14.60
C PHE A 232 2.05 14.75 15.01
N GLU A 233 2.61 15.83 15.54
CA GLU A 233 4.01 15.85 15.96
C GLU A 233 4.26 14.97 17.19
N GLU A 234 3.34 14.95 18.16
CA GLU A 234 3.42 14.01 19.30
C GLU A 234 3.35 12.56 18.83
N ALA A 235 2.39 12.21 17.96
CA ALA A 235 2.30 10.88 17.38
C ALA A 235 3.58 10.50 16.61
N ARG A 236 4.12 11.42 15.80
CA ARG A 236 5.37 11.21 15.06
C ARG A 236 6.55 10.97 16.01
N HIS A 237 6.63 11.70 17.13
CA HIS A 237 7.64 11.45 18.16
C HIS A 237 7.49 10.08 18.81
N MET A 238 6.27 9.68 19.16
CA MET A 238 5.99 8.38 19.76
C MET A 238 6.35 7.23 18.80
N ILE A 239 5.92 7.33 17.54
CA ILE A 239 6.24 6.34 16.49
C ILE A 239 7.75 6.26 16.26
N PHE A 240 8.45 7.39 16.29
CA PHE A 240 9.91 7.41 16.21
C PHE A 240 10.55 6.68 17.40
N ASP A 241 10.08 6.92 18.62
CA ASP A 241 10.64 6.27 19.82
C ASP A 241 10.40 4.75 19.77
N ASN A 242 9.19 4.32 19.42
CA ASN A 242 8.85 2.91 19.20
C ASN A 242 9.77 2.29 18.13
N ALA A 243 9.95 2.95 16.99
CA ALA A 243 10.81 2.47 15.91
C ALA A 243 12.27 2.31 16.36
N VAL A 244 12.80 3.24 17.17
CA VAL A 244 14.16 3.15 17.71
C VAL A 244 14.33 1.95 18.64
N GLU A 245 13.38 1.72 19.55
CA GLU A 245 13.42 0.58 20.47
C GLU A 245 13.35 -0.76 19.71
N LEU A 246 12.40 -0.87 18.77
CA LEU A 246 12.23 -2.06 17.94
C LEU A 246 13.46 -2.34 17.05
N LEU A 247 14.12 -1.29 16.56
CA LEU A 247 15.34 -1.43 15.78
C LEU A 247 16.55 -1.84 16.61
N ASP A 248 16.65 -1.35 17.85
CA ASP A 248 17.70 -1.77 18.78
C ASP A 248 17.59 -3.28 19.03
N GLU A 249 16.38 -3.75 19.37
CA GLU A 249 16.09 -5.19 19.55
C GLU A 249 16.35 -6.00 18.27
N GLN A 250 15.94 -5.49 17.11
CA GLN A 250 16.22 -6.14 15.82
C GLN A 250 17.72 -6.33 15.60
N ILE A 251 18.54 -5.30 15.85
CA ILE A 251 19.98 -5.34 15.63
C ILE A 251 20.67 -6.26 16.63
N GLU A 252 20.29 -6.20 17.92
CA GLU A 252 20.79 -7.10 18.97
C GLU A 252 20.52 -8.58 18.64
N ASN A 253 19.38 -8.86 18.02
CA ASN A 253 18.99 -10.20 17.58
C ASN A 253 19.55 -10.59 16.20
N ASN A 254 20.58 -9.92 15.70
CA ASN A 254 21.21 -10.13 14.39
C ASN A 254 20.24 -9.94 13.20
N GLY A 255 19.23 -9.11 13.33
CA GLY A 255 18.35 -8.70 12.25
C GLY A 255 19.05 -7.83 11.19
N PRO A 256 18.35 -7.49 10.10
CA PRO A 256 18.92 -6.76 8.98
C PRO A 256 19.05 -5.26 9.26
N THR A 257 19.95 -4.58 8.54
CA THR A 257 20.20 -3.13 8.64
C THR A 257 19.96 -2.38 7.33
N LEU A 258 19.52 -3.10 6.30
CA LEU A 258 19.19 -2.54 5.01
C LEU A 258 18.09 -1.47 5.16
N PHE A 259 18.22 -0.38 4.41
CA PHE A 259 17.36 0.83 4.47
C PHE A 259 17.45 1.69 5.73
N LEU A 260 18.36 1.41 6.68
CA LEU A 260 18.70 2.37 7.73
C LEU A 260 19.63 3.46 7.19
N ASP A 261 19.24 4.73 7.33
CA ASP A 261 20.02 5.86 6.83
C ASP A 261 20.88 6.48 7.94
N ILE A 262 22.12 6.00 8.07
CA ILE A 262 23.03 6.48 9.10
C ILE A 262 23.37 7.98 8.97
N GLU A 263 23.31 8.57 7.78
CA GLU A 263 23.65 9.99 7.59
C GLU A 263 22.56 10.89 8.16
N HIS A 264 21.30 10.51 7.98
CA HIS A 264 20.17 11.20 8.60
C HIS A 264 20.10 10.91 10.11
N LEU A 265 20.35 9.67 10.54
CA LEU A 265 20.34 9.29 11.96
C LEU A 265 21.34 10.11 12.81
N LYS A 266 22.48 10.54 12.24
CA LYS A 266 23.44 11.42 12.95
C LYS A 266 22.81 12.69 13.51
N ARG A 267 21.73 13.17 12.89
CA ARG A 267 21.04 14.41 13.23
C ARG A 267 19.82 14.20 14.12
N THR A 268 19.56 12.97 14.57
CA THR A 268 18.41 12.62 15.39
C THR A 268 18.85 11.97 16.71
N ARG A 269 17.89 11.79 17.62
CA ARG A 269 18.11 11.06 18.88
C ARG A 269 18.39 9.56 18.69
N ALA A 270 18.22 9.04 17.47
CA ALA A 270 18.54 7.66 17.11
C ALA A 270 20.02 7.45 16.74
N SER A 271 20.87 8.49 16.80
CA SER A 271 22.30 8.39 16.53
C SER A 271 23.02 7.35 17.42
N LYS A 272 22.44 7.03 18.59
CA LYS A 272 22.89 5.93 19.48
C LYS A 272 22.92 4.55 18.80
N LEU A 273 22.09 4.31 17.78
CA LEU A 273 22.05 3.04 17.06
C LEU A 273 23.23 2.89 16.08
N ILE A 274 23.86 3.98 15.65
CA ILE A 274 24.86 3.97 14.57
C ILE A 274 26.02 3.00 14.84
N PRO A 275 26.66 2.95 16.02
CA PRO A 275 27.73 1.98 16.28
C PRO A 275 27.28 0.53 16.08
N HIS A 276 26.09 0.19 16.57
CA HIS A 276 25.50 -1.14 16.46
C HIS A 276 25.14 -1.48 14.99
N ILE A 277 24.59 -0.51 14.24
CA ILE A 277 24.31 -0.64 12.81
C ILE A 277 25.59 -0.90 12.02
N VAL A 278 26.64 -0.11 12.23
CA VAL A 278 27.91 -0.24 11.48
C VAL A 278 28.57 -1.59 11.75
N GLU A 279 28.57 -2.04 13.00
CA GLU A 279 29.10 -3.35 13.37
C GLU A 279 28.27 -4.48 12.75
N ARG A 280 26.93 -4.40 12.83
CA ARG A 280 26.03 -5.41 12.24
C ARG A 280 26.20 -5.51 10.72
N ARG A 281 26.37 -4.39 10.01
CA ARG A 281 26.61 -4.36 8.55
C ARG A 281 27.86 -5.11 8.12
N LYS A 282 28.92 -5.12 8.94
CA LYS A 282 30.12 -5.91 8.67
C LYS A 282 29.81 -7.40 8.80
N ARG A 283 29.17 -7.79 9.92
CA ARG A 283 28.77 -9.18 10.18
C ARG A 283 27.81 -9.72 9.12
N GLU A 284 26.89 -8.89 8.60
CA GLU A 284 25.98 -9.27 7.51
C GLU A 284 26.73 -9.83 6.29
N ILE A 285 27.93 -9.31 5.99
CA ILE A 285 28.74 -9.78 4.87
C ILE A 285 29.60 -10.99 5.26
N GLU A 286 30.12 -11.03 6.48
CA GLU A 286 30.93 -12.16 6.97
C GLU A 286 30.11 -13.45 7.07
N GLU A 287 28.80 -13.33 7.34
CA GLU A 287 27.87 -14.45 7.49
C GLU A 287 27.40 -15.05 6.16
N ILE A 288 27.59 -14.36 5.03
CA ILE A 288 27.09 -14.82 3.73
C ILE A 288 28.12 -15.62 2.94
N THR A 289 27.63 -16.59 2.17
CA THR A 289 28.45 -17.33 1.21
C THR A 289 27.81 -17.22 -0.17
N ILE A 290 28.58 -16.71 -1.13
CA ILE A 290 28.13 -16.58 -2.52
C ILE A 290 28.35 -17.90 -3.26
N GLN A 291 27.29 -18.41 -3.88
CA GLN A 291 27.34 -19.66 -4.64
C GLN A 291 27.80 -19.41 -6.09
N MET A 292 28.67 -20.29 -6.58
CA MET A 292 29.16 -20.30 -7.96
C MET A 292 28.83 -21.63 -8.64
N LYS A 293 28.17 -21.60 -9.79
CA LYS A 293 27.87 -22.79 -10.61
C LYS A 293 28.31 -22.55 -12.05
N GLY A 294 29.36 -23.26 -12.47
CA GLY A 294 29.99 -23.03 -13.76
C GLY A 294 30.54 -21.60 -13.85
N SER A 295 30.15 -20.86 -14.89
CA SER A 295 30.50 -19.45 -15.07
C SER A 295 29.57 -18.47 -14.37
N LYS A 296 28.50 -18.95 -13.72
CA LYS A 296 27.48 -18.10 -13.07
C LYS A 296 27.75 -17.94 -11.58
N VAL A 297 27.58 -16.72 -11.09
CA VAL A 297 27.66 -16.32 -9.69
C VAL A 297 26.29 -15.81 -9.23
N PHE A 298 25.81 -16.33 -8.11
CA PHE A 298 24.47 -16.07 -7.60
C PHE A 298 24.53 -15.08 -6.43
N LEU A 299 24.13 -13.84 -6.69
CA LEU A 299 24.30 -12.70 -5.79
C LEU A 299 23.13 -12.52 -4.82
N HIS A 300 22.14 -13.42 -4.86
CA HIS A 300 20.96 -13.36 -3.99
C HIS A 300 21.26 -13.16 -2.48
N PRO A 301 22.33 -13.76 -1.91
CA PRO A 301 22.71 -13.53 -0.52
C PRO A 301 23.07 -12.07 -0.18
N LEU A 302 23.58 -11.31 -1.15
CA LEU A 302 23.98 -9.91 -0.94
C LEU A 302 22.77 -8.97 -0.80
N LEU A 303 21.62 -9.37 -1.32
CA LEU A 303 20.46 -8.51 -1.50
C LEU A 303 19.89 -7.96 -0.17
N LEU A 304 19.94 -8.76 0.89
CA LEU A 304 19.44 -8.37 2.23
C LEU A 304 20.49 -7.65 3.09
N THR A 305 21.70 -7.47 2.58
CA THR A 305 22.80 -6.81 3.30
C THR A 305 22.94 -5.38 2.82
N TYR A 306 23.29 -4.45 3.71
CA TYR A 306 23.44 -3.04 3.30
C TYR A 306 24.52 -2.86 2.23
N TYR A 307 25.73 -3.40 2.47
CA TYR A 307 26.84 -3.24 1.54
C TYR A 307 26.60 -3.98 0.22
N GLY A 308 26.06 -5.20 0.28
CA GLY A 308 25.75 -5.99 -0.90
C GLY A 308 24.73 -5.30 -1.79
N TYR A 309 23.60 -4.87 -1.22
CA TYR A 309 22.58 -4.12 -1.95
C TYR A 309 23.16 -2.84 -2.58
N SER A 310 23.89 -2.06 -1.80
CA SER A 310 24.43 -0.76 -2.25
C SER A 310 25.43 -0.92 -3.39
N ILE A 311 26.35 -1.88 -3.28
CA ILE A 311 27.35 -2.18 -4.32
C ILE A 311 26.64 -2.68 -5.58
N MET A 312 25.72 -3.65 -5.45
CA MET A 312 25.01 -4.19 -6.61
C MET A 312 24.23 -3.12 -7.37
N LYS A 313 23.59 -2.19 -6.65
CA LYS A 313 22.88 -1.06 -7.26
C LYS A 313 23.86 -0.11 -7.95
N ALA A 314 24.98 0.22 -7.32
CA ALA A 314 26.00 1.12 -7.88
C ALA A 314 26.69 0.53 -9.12
N THR A 315 26.88 -0.79 -9.18
CA THR A 315 27.50 -1.48 -10.31
C THR A 315 26.50 -1.90 -11.39
N GLY A 316 25.21 -1.65 -11.21
CA GLY A 316 24.15 -2.11 -12.12
C GLY A 316 24.09 -3.63 -12.25
N SER A 317 24.53 -4.38 -11.23
CA SER A 317 24.58 -5.83 -11.26
C SER A 317 23.23 -6.44 -10.94
N GLY A 318 22.75 -7.37 -11.78
CA GLY A 318 21.56 -8.15 -11.48
C GLY A 318 21.78 -9.19 -10.36
N LEU A 319 20.77 -10.02 -10.08
CA LEU A 319 20.87 -11.08 -9.06
C LEU A 319 21.79 -12.25 -9.47
N ILE A 320 22.20 -12.31 -10.74
CA ILE A 320 23.11 -13.30 -11.30
C ILE A 320 24.09 -12.57 -12.20
N THR A 321 25.38 -12.90 -12.07
CA THR A 321 26.45 -12.35 -12.91
C THR A 321 27.40 -13.45 -13.37
N ASP A 322 28.27 -13.12 -14.32
CA ASP A 322 29.43 -13.94 -14.68
C ASP A 322 30.66 -13.60 -13.83
N SER A 323 31.79 -14.25 -14.10
CA SER A 323 33.07 -14.01 -13.41
C SER A 323 33.58 -12.57 -13.55
N ASN A 324 33.33 -11.90 -14.68
CA ASN A 324 33.80 -10.55 -14.92
C ASN A 324 33.00 -9.54 -14.08
N GLY A 325 31.67 -9.61 -14.11
CA GLY A 325 30.83 -8.78 -13.27
C GLY A 325 31.04 -9.07 -11.77
N PHE A 326 31.31 -10.33 -11.41
CA PHE A 326 31.64 -10.66 -10.02
C PHE A 326 32.98 -10.06 -9.56
N ASN A 327 33.98 -9.95 -10.44
CA ASN A 327 35.24 -9.28 -10.11
C ASN A 327 35.04 -7.78 -9.82
N ILE A 328 34.11 -7.11 -10.51
CA ILE A 328 33.76 -5.71 -10.22
C ILE A 328 33.22 -5.59 -8.79
N ILE A 329 32.25 -6.45 -8.43
CA ILE A 329 31.68 -6.49 -7.08
C ILE A 329 32.77 -6.80 -6.05
N LYS A 330 33.61 -7.81 -6.30
CA LYS A 330 34.69 -8.20 -5.38
C LYS A 330 35.69 -7.07 -5.16
N ASN A 331 36.00 -6.28 -6.19
CA ASN A 331 36.87 -5.12 -6.05
C ASN A 331 36.23 -4.01 -5.21
N ALA A 332 34.93 -3.73 -5.40
CA ALA A 332 34.21 -2.76 -4.57
C ALA A 332 34.21 -3.15 -3.08
N PHE A 333 34.05 -4.45 -2.77
CA PHE A 333 34.16 -4.93 -1.39
C PHE A 333 35.59 -4.83 -0.83
N ARG A 334 36.62 -5.07 -1.64
CA ARG A 334 38.02 -4.89 -1.23
C ARG A 334 38.36 -3.44 -0.88
N GLU A 335 37.78 -2.47 -1.58
CA GLU A 335 37.93 -1.04 -1.24
C GLU A 335 37.36 -0.69 0.15
N LEU A 336 36.42 -1.50 0.64
CA LEU A 336 35.85 -1.39 1.98
C LEU A 336 36.57 -2.27 3.02
N ASP A 337 37.68 -2.93 2.64
CA ASP A 337 38.40 -3.92 3.45
C ASP A 337 37.52 -5.10 3.89
N ILE A 338 36.61 -5.52 3.01
CA ILE A 338 35.69 -6.64 3.24
C ILE A 338 35.99 -7.77 2.25
N GLU A 339 36.19 -8.98 2.76
CA GLU A 339 36.37 -10.17 1.93
C GLU A 339 35.08 -10.96 1.77
N ILE A 340 34.73 -11.29 0.52
CA ILE A 340 33.54 -12.09 0.22
C ILE A 340 33.88 -13.58 0.14
N ILE A 341 33.15 -14.39 0.89
CA ILE A 341 33.27 -15.84 0.87
C ILE A 341 32.49 -16.42 -0.32
N THR A 342 33.13 -17.32 -1.08
CA THR A 342 32.51 -17.99 -2.24
C THR A 342 32.57 -19.51 -2.11
N LYS A 343 31.56 -20.19 -2.66
CA LYS A 343 31.48 -21.66 -2.67
C LYS A 343 31.04 -22.17 -4.05
N LYS A 344 31.86 -23.04 -4.64
CA LYS A 344 31.48 -23.77 -5.87
C LYS A 344 30.44 -24.84 -5.54
N VAL A 345 29.34 -24.89 -6.30
CA VAL A 345 28.22 -25.81 -6.05
C VAL A 345 27.73 -26.48 -7.34
N VAL A 346 27.20 -27.70 -7.21
CA VAL A 346 26.61 -28.48 -8.33
C VAL A 346 25.14 -28.08 -8.56
N SER A 347 24.42 -27.82 -7.46
CA SER A 347 23.07 -27.26 -7.43
C SER A 347 23.06 -25.96 -6.63
N VAL A 348 22.24 -25.00 -7.06
CA VAL A 348 22.12 -23.69 -6.39
C VAL A 348 20.99 -23.80 -5.38
N ASN A 349 21.28 -23.52 -4.12
CA ASN A 349 20.25 -23.41 -3.11
C ASN A 349 19.84 -21.94 -3.03
N ARG A 350 18.62 -21.63 -3.47
CA ARG A 350 18.01 -20.30 -3.30
C ARG A 350 17.34 -20.16 -1.92
N SER A 351 17.80 -20.91 -0.92
CA SER A 351 17.22 -20.86 0.41
C SER A 351 17.37 -19.47 0.98
N TYR A 352 16.22 -18.89 1.28
CA TYR A 352 16.09 -17.74 2.13
C TYR A 352 16.97 -17.90 3.40
N LEU A 353 17.82 -16.91 3.68
CA LEU A 353 18.85 -16.99 4.73
C LEU A 353 18.26 -16.95 6.15
N GLY A 354 16.97 -16.66 6.32
CA GLY A 354 16.31 -16.59 7.64
C GLY A 354 16.66 -15.36 8.47
N ILE A 355 17.49 -14.44 7.94
CA ILE A 355 18.00 -13.25 8.65
C ILE A 355 16.94 -12.13 8.70
N ALA A 356 15.99 -12.13 7.78
CA ALA A 356 14.90 -11.14 7.71
C ALA A 356 13.54 -11.83 7.94
N SER A 357 12.45 -11.17 7.59
CA SER A 357 11.13 -11.75 7.32
C SER A 357 10.93 -12.01 5.83
N LYS A 358 10.02 -12.93 5.50
CA LYS A 358 9.66 -13.20 4.09
C LYS A 358 9.09 -11.97 3.41
N SER A 359 8.43 -11.09 4.18
CA SER A 359 7.89 -9.83 3.70
C SER A 359 9.00 -8.88 3.25
N MET A 360 10.02 -8.68 4.07
CA MET A 360 11.18 -7.86 3.70
C MET A 360 11.89 -8.40 2.47
N TYR A 361 12.11 -9.72 2.41
CA TYR A 361 12.75 -10.31 1.24
C TYR A 361 11.98 -10.08 -0.06
N ASN A 362 10.67 -10.31 -0.06
CA ASN A 362 9.84 -10.06 -1.22
C ASN A 362 9.89 -8.57 -1.62
N HIS A 363 9.74 -7.67 -0.64
CA HIS A 363 9.83 -6.22 -0.85
C HIS A 363 11.17 -5.84 -1.48
N VAL A 364 12.30 -6.32 -0.94
CA VAL A 364 13.63 -5.95 -1.44
C VAL A 364 13.84 -6.45 -2.86
N VAL A 365 13.37 -7.66 -3.20
CA VAL A 365 13.42 -8.18 -4.58
C VAL A 365 12.64 -7.27 -5.52
N ASP A 366 11.38 -6.97 -5.20
CA ASP A 366 10.52 -6.13 -6.04
C ASP A 366 11.06 -4.69 -6.15
N PHE A 367 11.64 -4.16 -5.06
CA PHE A 367 12.26 -2.83 -5.03
C PHE A 367 13.56 -2.79 -5.84
N PHE A 368 14.38 -3.82 -5.78
CA PHE A 368 15.63 -3.92 -6.54
C PHE A 368 15.36 -4.04 -8.05
N GLU A 369 14.31 -4.76 -8.43
CA GLU A 369 13.90 -4.92 -9.82
C GLU A 369 13.06 -3.74 -10.36
N GLY A 370 12.80 -2.71 -9.54
CA GLY A 370 12.05 -1.51 -9.95
C GLY A 370 10.58 -1.79 -10.26
N ARG A 371 9.95 -2.73 -9.54
CA ARG A 371 8.56 -3.15 -9.81
C ARG A 371 7.50 -2.23 -9.23
N PHE A 372 7.83 -1.49 -8.18
CA PHE A 372 6.92 -0.50 -7.60
C PHE A 372 6.73 0.67 -8.59
N ASP A 373 5.54 1.28 -8.55
CA ASP A 373 5.14 2.44 -9.38
C ASP A 373 6.18 3.58 -9.39
#